data_AF-A0A4Q2DCW9-F1
#
_entry.id   AF-A0A4Q2DCW9-F1
#
_cell.length_a   1.000
_cell.length_b   1.000
_cell.length_c   1.000
_cell.angle_alpha   90.00
_cell.angle_beta   90.00
_cell.angle_gamma   90.00
#
_symmetry.space_group_name_H-M   'P 1'
#
loop_
_entity.id
_entity.type
_entity.pdbx_description
1 polymer ?
#
loop_
_entity_poly.entity_id
_entity_poly.type
_entity_poly.pdbx_seq_one_letter_code
_entity_poly.pdbx_strand_id
1 'polypeptide(L)'
;MPPPARQRTPGTGQEEDVRKAVRKKLLQQFRHGSSVEHHQACQALANYLSKENDFDILKNTLAPFDPDTLPPYGTAVELEKINSSMALQFKIVAVSTALIDLTNIFASLGSKDPGLEAYKSASFFIILDKWFDMIAWLKFLVWYYPTTATGPPVVGGCTQLLAAICNAYLDSKDLAGELFCFPSTIDLVFRIICQTDHINRGGVDPAQEMRCLSIFAMLLDTEPMSSTFVLHLNKADDATRRLVASSLVSRVQSLATSAEHARASTNTDAWILDAIKVVGSTIQSTDCLLHHAPELWKLFQHHDFVIKYSKALEPLIQLAVTSGKPNPEFWSLAASSTLIIINQLTWMRSPNRSSELARCARGSLVTSAFECLTHLDHQQYQQEAEAKKIQHTWDPISARHDKLVYVEYILNRLIPSLQWRADEILILDTWSFVGVANTVLSIDECRRQIWKDADPIHNDRIEALVATVKQDQSLRLVEAVFYHEDEVDTIVLALVKTHWQRCITIGERRYEIGNSDFRVALHKVVAKLYNDEWFDHIGSGHGVIDEWEDLPLDGA
;
A
#
# COMPACT_ATOMS: atom_id res chain seq x y z
N MET A 1 -4.80 11.89 26.28
CA MET A 1 -3.57 12.01 27.10
C MET A 1 -2.97 10.63 27.22
N PRO A 2 -1.75 10.39 26.70
CA PRO A 2 -1.05 9.13 26.94
C PRO A 2 -0.78 8.96 28.44
N PRO A 3 -0.75 7.72 28.97
CA PRO A 3 -0.44 7.47 30.38
C PRO A 3 0.94 8.06 30.71
N PRO A 4 1.13 8.66 31.90
CA PRO A 4 2.41 9.22 32.30
C PRO A 4 3.47 8.12 32.21
N ALA A 5 4.46 8.34 31.35
CA ALA A 5 5.62 7.47 31.22
C ALA A 5 6.19 7.25 32.63
N ARG A 6 6.42 5.99 33.01
CA ARG A 6 7.07 5.66 34.29
C ARG A 6 8.42 6.37 34.31
N GLN A 7 8.50 7.52 34.99
CA GLN A 7 9.76 8.21 35.23
C GLN A 7 10.64 7.28 36.05
N ARG A 8 11.64 6.68 35.42
CA ARG A 8 12.59 5.79 36.08
C ARG A 8 13.52 6.65 36.94
N THR A 9 13.74 6.22 38.18
CA THR A 9 14.77 6.77 39.06
C THR A 9 16.15 6.67 38.40
N PRO A 10 17.01 7.70 38.51
CA PRO A 10 18.35 7.67 37.94
C PRO A 10 19.11 6.45 38.46
N GLY A 11 19.58 5.60 37.54
CA GLY A 11 20.34 4.39 37.86
C GLY A 11 21.68 4.74 38.49
N THR A 12 22.29 3.77 39.18
CA THR A 12 23.68 3.90 39.64
C THR A 12 24.61 4.06 38.42
N GLY A 13 25.77 4.72 38.58
CA GLY A 13 26.71 4.93 37.46
C GLY A 13 27.08 3.64 36.71
N GLN A 14 27.11 2.50 37.42
CA GLN A 14 27.36 1.19 36.85
C GLN A 14 26.24 0.71 35.91
N GLU A 15 24.97 1.02 36.19
CA GLU A 15 23.85 0.66 35.31
C GLU A 15 23.89 1.45 34.00
N GLU A 16 24.27 2.72 34.04
CA GLU A 16 24.36 3.56 32.84
C GLU A 16 25.50 3.11 31.92
N ASP A 17 26.63 2.68 32.48
CA ASP A 17 27.73 2.12 31.69
C ASP A 17 27.33 0.80 31.00
N VAL A 18 26.57 -0.06 31.70
CA VAL A 18 26.00 -1.28 31.11
C VAL A 18 25.04 -0.92 29.97
N ARG A 19 24.15 0.07 30.15
CA ARG A 19 23.24 0.52 29.09
C ARG A 19 23.99 1.07 27.89
N LYS A 20 24.98 1.93 28.10
CA LYS A 20 25.85 2.44 27.02
C LYS A 20 26.53 1.31 26.24
N ALA A 21 27.01 0.29 26.93
CA ALA A 21 27.60 -0.89 26.28
C ALA A 21 26.56 -1.68 25.45
N VAL A 22 25.33 -1.85 25.96
CA VAL A 22 24.23 -2.50 25.23
C VAL A 22 23.82 -1.70 23.99
N ARG A 23 23.59 -0.37 24.13
CA ARG A 23 23.28 0.54 23.02
C ARG A 23 24.32 0.43 21.91
N LYS A 24 25.61 0.54 22.28
CA LYS A 24 26.73 0.43 21.35
C LYS A 24 26.76 -0.93 20.65
N LYS A 25 26.54 -2.02 21.39
CA LYS A 25 26.50 -3.38 20.83
C LYS A 25 25.37 -3.53 19.80
N LEU A 26 24.17 -3.06 20.13
CA LEU A 26 23.01 -3.13 19.23
C LEU A 26 23.27 -2.34 17.93
N LEU A 27 23.78 -1.11 18.03
CA LEU A 27 24.09 -0.30 16.84
C LEU A 27 25.26 -0.87 16.03
N GLN A 28 26.24 -1.51 16.67
CA GLN A 28 27.36 -2.15 15.97
C GLN A 28 26.96 -3.41 15.18
N GLN A 29 25.92 -4.14 15.60
CA GLN A 29 25.42 -5.31 14.87
C GLN A 29 24.99 -4.98 13.44
N PHE A 30 24.50 -3.76 13.19
CA PHE A 30 24.11 -3.30 11.86
C PHE A 30 25.29 -3.07 10.89
N ARG A 31 26.49 -2.81 11.41
CA ARG A 31 27.64 -2.37 10.59
C ARG A 31 28.38 -3.52 9.89
N HIS A 32 28.16 -4.75 10.34
CA HIS A 32 28.92 -5.91 9.88
C HIS A 32 28.04 -7.08 9.40
N GLY A 33 26.72 -6.90 9.38
CA GLY A 33 25.77 -7.96 9.07
C GLY A 33 25.44 -8.09 7.59
N SER A 34 25.23 -9.32 7.14
CA SER A 34 24.43 -9.68 5.98
C SER A 34 22.98 -9.18 6.09
N SER A 35 22.20 -9.24 5.00
CA SER A 35 20.77 -8.85 5.01
C SER A 35 19.95 -9.58 6.10
N VAL A 36 20.22 -10.87 6.32
CA VAL A 36 19.55 -11.67 7.37
C VAL A 36 19.92 -11.18 8.76
N GLU A 37 21.21 -10.89 8.99
CA GLU A 37 21.69 -10.35 10.28
C GLU A 37 21.15 -8.93 10.51
N HIS A 38 20.97 -8.14 9.46
CA HIS A 38 20.35 -6.82 9.54
C HIS A 38 18.89 -6.91 10.03
N HIS A 39 18.10 -7.86 9.52
CA HIS A 39 16.73 -8.07 9.99
C HIS A 39 16.69 -8.49 11.47
N GLN A 40 17.59 -9.40 11.88
CA GLN A 40 17.70 -9.82 13.28
C GLN A 40 18.14 -8.66 14.19
N ALA A 41 19.06 -7.80 13.72
CA ALA A 41 19.47 -6.61 14.45
C ALA A 41 18.31 -5.61 14.60
N CYS A 42 17.51 -5.37 13.55
CA CYS A 42 16.29 -4.56 13.62
C CYS A 42 15.33 -5.09 14.69
N GLN A 43 15.08 -6.40 14.70
CA GLN A 43 14.19 -7.03 15.67
C GLN A 43 14.74 -6.94 17.11
N ALA A 44 16.04 -7.15 17.29
CA ALA A 44 16.69 -7.03 18.58
C ALA A 44 16.62 -5.60 19.13
N LEU A 45 16.85 -4.59 18.28
CA LEU A 45 16.73 -3.19 18.65
C LEU A 45 15.28 -2.80 18.94
N ALA A 46 14.32 -3.23 18.11
CA ALA A 46 12.88 -3.03 18.34
C ALA A 46 12.45 -3.57 19.71
N ASN A 47 12.79 -4.83 20.02
CA ASN A 47 12.49 -5.45 21.32
C ASN A 47 13.13 -4.70 22.50
N TYR A 48 14.34 -4.17 22.30
CA TYR A 48 15.01 -3.36 23.31
C TYR A 48 14.29 -2.04 23.56
N LEU A 49 13.93 -1.31 22.49
CA LEU A 49 13.24 -0.02 22.57
C LEU A 49 11.85 -0.15 23.19
N SER A 50 11.07 -1.17 22.80
CA SER A 50 9.73 -1.42 23.35
C SER A 50 9.78 -1.76 24.84
N LYS A 51 10.78 -2.53 25.27
CA LYS A 51 10.94 -2.95 26.67
C LYS A 51 11.50 -1.84 27.57
N GLU A 52 12.58 -1.19 27.13
CA GLU A 52 13.36 -0.29 28.00
C GLU A 52 12.94 1.18 27.90
N ASN A 53 12.21 1.57 26.85
CA ASN A 53 11.86 2.97 26.56
C ASN A 53 13.07 3.91 26.64
N ASP A 54 14.18 3.47 26.05
CA ASP A 54 15.48 4.11 26.17
C ASP A 54 15.62 5.29 25.21
N PHE A 55 15.04 6.45 25.55
CA PHE A 55 15.12 7.66 24.71
C PHE A 55 16.54 8.24 24.60
N ASP A 56 17.45 7.86 25.50
CA ASP A 56 18.82 8.37 25.48
C ASP A 56 19.59 7.83 24.27
N ILE A 57 19.27 6.63 23.77
CA ILE A 57 19.88 6.15 22.52
C ILE A 57 19.61 7.15 21.39
N LEU A 58 18.37 7.63 21.27
CA LEU A 58 17.97 8.56 20.23
C LEU A 58 18.61 9.93 20.44
N LYS A 59 18.55 10.48 21.66
CA LYS A 59 19.16 11.77 22.00
C LYS A 59 20.67 11.79 21.75
N ASN A 60 21.38 10.72 22.14
CA ASN A 60 22.82 10.61 21.92
C ASN A 60 23.15 10.52 20.43
N THR A 61 22.34 9.81 19.64
CA THR A 61 22.52 9.76 18.18
C THR A 61 22.18 11.09 17.50
N LEU A 62 21.28 11.89 18.08
CA LEU A 62 20.94 13.22 17.56
C LEU A 62 21.94 14.33 17.93
N ALA A 63 22.78 14.13 18.95
CA ALA A 63 23.73 15.15 19.42
C ALA A 63 24.63 15.76 18.32
N PRO A 64 25.10 15.02 17.29
CA PRO A 64 25.87 15.61 16.20
C PRO A 64 25.11 16.63 15.33
N PHE A 65 23.78 16.72 15.46
CA PHE A 65 22.94 17.69 14.74
C PHE A 65 22.68 18.96 15.56
N ASP A 66 23.24 19.12 16.76
CA ASP A 66 22.88 20.24 17.63
C ASP A 66 23.13 21.64 17.00
N PRO A 67 22.33 22.67 17.35
CA PRO A 67 22.40 24.01 16.75
C PRO A 67 23.78 24.67 16.86
N ASP A 68 24.52 24.39 17.93
CA ASP A 68 25.89 24.89 18.12
C ASP A 68 26.88 24.32 17.08
N THR A 69 26.41 23.36 16.28
CA THR A 69 27.14 22.69 15.23
C THR A 69 26.51 22.86 13.85
N LEU A 70 25.68 23.88 13.61
CA LEU A 70 25.07 24.10 12.29
C LEU A 70 26.08 23.97 11.13
N PRO A 71 25.65 23.39 9.99
CA PRO A 71 26.51 23.24 8.83
C PRO A 71 26.93 24.63 8.32
N PRO A 72 28.15 24.76 7.78
CA PRO A 72 28.58 26.03 7.22
C PRO A 72 27.73 26.38 6.00
N TYR A 73 27.09 27.53 6.05
CA TYR A 73 26.44 28.14 4.89
C TYR A 73 27.46 28.99 4.16
N GLY A 74 27.73 28.67 2.89
CA GLY A 74 28.73 29.40 2.12
C GLY A 74 28.67 29.17 0.62
N THR A 75 29.29 30.10 -0.10
CA THR A 75 29.52 30.05 -1.55
C THR A 75 30.51 28.95 -1.93
N ALA A 76 30.57 28.57 -3.22
CA ALA A 76 31.50 27.54 -3.73
C ALA A 76 32.97 27.75 -3.33
N VAL A 77 33.42 29.00 -3.19
CA VAL A 77 34.80 29.35 -2.79
C VAL A 77 35.04 29.12 -1.30
N GLU A 78 34.00 29.22 -0.47
CA GLU A 78 34.09 28.90 0.96
C GLU A 78 34.15 27.39 1.17
N LEU A 79 33.50 26.60 0.31
CA LEU A 79 33.47 25.14 0.34
C LEU A 79 34.85 24.49 0.16
N GLU A 80 35.75 25.06 -0.65
CA GLU A 80 37.13 24.57 -0.76
C GLU A 80 37.94 24.77 0.52
N LYS A 81 37.76 25.92 1.19
CA LYS A 81 38.39 26.21 2.49
C LYS A 81 37.80 25.33 3.60
N ILE A 82 36.50 25.10 3.54
CA ILE A 82 35.70 24.21 4.40
C ILE A 82 36.18 22.76 4.26
N ASN A 83 36.41 22.27 3.04
CA ASN A 83 36.93 20.91 2.80
C ASN A 83 38.33 20.69 3.40
N SER A 84 39.11 21.76 3.53
CA SER A 84 40.44 21.74 4.15
C SER A 84 40.41 21.80 5.68
N SER A 85 39.24 22.02 6.30
CA SER A 85 39.09 22.10 7.75
C SER A 85 38.91 20.71 8.37
N MET A 86 39.94 20.23 9.10
CA MET A 86 39.85 18.97 9.85
C MET A 86 38.66 18.94 10.82
N ALA A 87 38.36 20.06 11.49
CA ALA A 87 37.26 20.14 12.45
C ALA A 87 35.90 19.87 11.78
N LEU A 88 35.69 20.36 10.56
CA LEU A 88 34.48 20.09 9.81
C LEU A 88 34.44 18.64 9.29
N GLN A 89 35.56 18.10 8.82
CA GLN A 89 35.62 16.69 8.41
C GLN A 89 35.23 15.75 9.57
N PHE A 90 35.72 16.02 10.80
CA PHE A 90 35.28 15.28 11.99
C PHE A 90 33.77 15.40 12.24
N LYS A 91 33.18 16.60 12.07
CA LYS A 91 31.74 16.80 12.19
C LYS A 91 30.95 16.05 11.11
N ILE A 92 31.38 16.10 9.85
CA ILE A 92 30.74 15.36 8.75
C ILE A 92 30.77 13.86 9.02
N VAL A 93 31.89 13.32 9.52
CA VAL A 93 31.99 11.90 9.91
C VAL A 93 31.04 11.58 11.06
N ALA A 94 30.94 12.46 12.07
CA ALA A 94 30.03 12.28 13.20
C ALA A 94 28.55 12.29 12.75
N VAL A 95 28.15 13.26 11.93
CA VAL A 95 26.82 13.34 11.33
C VAL A 95 26.55 12.13 10.44
N SER A 96 27.49 11.72 9.59
CA SER A 96 27.31 10.55 8.72
C SER A 96 27.14 9.25 9.52
N THR A 97 27.87 9.11 10.62
CA THR A 97 27.71 7.98 11.55
C THR A 97 26.32 8.03 12.20
N ALA A 98 25.89 9.21 12.63
CA ALA A 98 24.56 9.41 13.19
C ALA A 98 23.44 9.13 12.19
N LEU A 99 23.62 9.47 10.89
CA LEU A 99 22.64 9.12 9.85
C LEU A 99 22.43 7.61 9.76
N ILE A 100 23.51 6.83 9.76
CA ILE A 100 23.44 5.35 9.72
C ILE A 100 22.72 4.84 10.97
N ASP A 101 23.14 5.30 12.15
CA ASP A 101 22.57 4.84 13.41
C ASP A 101 21.07 5.23 13.54
N LEU A 102 20.69 6.45 13.14
CA LEU A 102 19.28 6.89 13.09
C LEU A 102 18.48 6.06 12.09
N THR A 103 19.03 5.80 10.90
CA THR A 103 18.37 4.96 9.89
C THR A 103 18.02 3.60 10.48
N ASN A 104 18.95 2.97 11.20
CA ASN A 104 18.74 1.67 11.84
C ASN A 104 17.71 1.74 12.98
N ILE A 105 17.74 2.81 13.79
CA ILE A 105 16.74 3.05 14.84
C ILE A 105 15.35 3.14 14.19
N PHE A 106 15.17 3.98 13.16
CA PHE A 106 13.86 4.15 12.51
C PHE A 106 13.41 2.94 11.70
N ALA A 107 14.32 2.22 11.06
CA ALA A 107 14.01 0.94 10.42
C ALA A 107 13.47 -0.08 11.43
N SER A 108 14.01 -0.09 12.66
CA SER A 108 13.52 -0.93 13.75
C SER A 108 12.14 -0.46 14.25
N LEU A 109 11.92 0.86 14.29
CA LEU A 109 10.61 1.43 14.61
C LEU A 109 9.56 1.11 13.54
N GLY A 110 9.93 0.95 12.27
CA GLY A 110 9.02 0.47 11.22
C GLY A 110 8.49 -0.95 11.42
N SER A 111 8.94 -1.68 12.44
CA SER A 111 8.36 -2.98 12.78
C SER A 111 6.93 -2.85 13.33
N LYS A 112 6.09 -3.85 13.05
CA LYS A 112 4.68 -3.90 13.48
C LYS A 112 4.51 -4.34 14.94
N ASP A 113 5.52 -4.16 15.80
CA ASP A 113 5.43 -4.49 17.23
C ASP A 113 4.55 -3.45 17.96
N PRO A 114 3.38 -3.85 18.51
CA PRO A 114 2.51 -2.94 19.25
C PRO A 114 3.19 -2.31 20.48
N GLY A 115 4.22 -2.96 21.04
CA GLY A 115 5.01 -2.44 22.15
C GLY A 115 5.80 -1.16 21.80
N LEU A 116 6.01 -0.89 20.51
CA LEU A 116 6.75 0.29 20.05
C LEU A 116 5.90 1.56 19.94
N GLU A 117 4.57 1.48 19.90
CA GLU A 117 3.72 2.65 19.64
C GLU A 117 3.89 3.77 20.68
N ALA A 118 4.06 3.39 21.96
CA ALA A 118 4.36 4.33 23.03
C ALA A 118 5.74 4.99 22.84
N TYR A 119 6.74 4.22 22.44
CA TYR A 119 8.08 4.73 22.16
C TYR A 119 8.07 5.65 20.94
N LYS A 120 7.45 5.24 19.82
CA LYS A 120 7.28 6.03 18.59
C LYS A 120 6.66 7.39 18.87
N SER A 121 5.53 7.40 19.59
CA SER A 121 4.81 8.62 19.93
C SER A 121 5.66 9.58 20.77
N ALA A 122 6.47 9.07 21.69
CA ALA A 122 7.35 9.89 22.52
C ALA A 122 8.63 10.32 21.78
N SER A 123 9.20 9.45 20.95
CA SER A 123 10.37 9.76 20.13
C SER A 123 10.07 10.81 19.07
N PHE A 124 8.82 10.85 18.58
CA PHE A 124 8.36 11.85 17.64
C PHE A 124 8.66 13.27 18.11
N PHE A 125 8.30 13.62 19.35
CA PHE A 125 8.55 14.97 19.88
C PHE A 125 10.04 15.30 20.00
N ILE A 126 10.89 14.32 20.29
CA ILE A 126 12.35 14.49 20.33
C ILE A 126 12.88 14.81 18.91
N ILE A 127 12.33 14.14 17.90
CA ILE A 127 12.70 14.37 16.51
C ILE A 127 12.19 15.71 16.01
N LEU A 128 10.94 16.03 16.32
CA LEU A 128 10.32 17.28 15.92
C LEU A 128 11.13 18.48 16.45
N ASP A 129 11.59 18.41 17.71
CA ASP A 129 12.46 19.43 18.32
C ASP A 129 13.79 19.63 17.57
N LYS A 130 14.37 18.54 17.03
CA LYS A 130 15.64 18.55 16.30
C LYS A 130 15.49 18.62 14.78
N TRP A 131 14.27 18.67 14.27
CA TRP A 131 14.00 18.43 12.86
C TRP A 131 14.65 19.46 11.95
N PHE A 132 14.56 20.75 12.31
CA PHE A 132 15.13 21.82 11.49
C PHE A 132 16.66 21.72 11.37
N ASP A 133 17.35 21.38 12.46
CA ASP A 133 18.80 21.23 12.45
C ASP A 133 19.23 19.98 11.66
N MET A 134 18.47 18.88 11.82
CA MET A 134 18.65 17.69 10.99
C MET A 134 18.49 18.00 9.51
N ILE A 135 17.41 18.68 9.12
CA ILE A 135 17.16 19.06 7.73
C ILE A 135 18.24 20.00 7.20
N ALA A 136 18.73 20.95 8.00
CA ALA A 136 19.84 21.81 7.62
C ALA A 136 21.10 21.01 7.27
N TRP A 137 21.46 20.03 8.11
CA TRP A 137 22.58 19.14 7.87
C TRP A 137 22.38 18.24 6.65
N LEU A 138 21.19 17.64 6.50
CA LEU A 138 20.86 16.83 5.32
C LEU A 138 20.94 17.66 4.04
N LYS A 139 20.44 18.90 4.06
CA LYS A 139 20.60 19.83 2.94
C LYS A 139 22.08 20.11 2.66
N PHE A 140 22.91 20.36 3.67
CA PHE A 140 24.33 20.56 3.45
C PHE A 140 24.99 19.34 2.78
N LEU A 141 24.71 18.14 3.30
CA LEU A 141 25.26 16.90 2.80
C LEU A 141 24.81 16.59 1.37
N VAL A 142 23.54 16.84 1.03
CA VAL A 142 23.04 16.65 -0.33
C VAL A 142 23.56 17.74 -1.26
N TRP A 143 23.60 19.02 -0.87
CA TRP A 143 23.96 20.09 -1.80
C TRP A 143 25.45 20.15 -2.14
N TYR A 144 26.32 19.83 -1.18
CA TYR A 144 27.72 20.23 -1.28
C TYR A 144 28.72 19.07 -1.19
N TYR A 145 28.41 18.04 -0.41
CA TYR A 145 29.26 16.87 -0.25
C TYR A 145 29.36 15.92 -1.47
N PRO A 146 28.44 15.89 -2.47
CA PRO A 146 28.55 15.00 -3.64
C PRO A 146 29.79 15.25 -4.51
N THR A 147 30.46 16.38 -4.33
CA THR A 147 31.67 16.76 -5.10
C THR A 147 32.94 15.98 -4.67
N THR A 148 32.84 15.18 -3.61
CA THR A 148 33.95 14.36 -3.09
C THR A 148 33.81 12.90 -3.52
N ALA A 149 34.91 12.14 -3.54
CA ALA A 149 34.90 10.70 -3.89
C ALA A 149 33.99 9.85 -2.95
N THR A 150 33.68 10.37 -1.76
CA THR A 150 32.79 9.76 -0.76
C THR A 150 31.36 10.32 -0.77
N GLY A 151 31.03 11.18 -1.74
CA GLY A 151 29.75 11.88 -1.86
C GLY A 151 28.52 10.99 -2.10
N PRO A 152 28.52 10.05 -3.06
CA PRO A 152 27.34 9.25 -3.38
C PRO A 152 26.78 8.41 -2.22
N PRO A 153 27.61 7.75 -1.38
CA PRO A 153 27.13 7.05 -0.19
C PRO A 153 26.34 7.93 0.78
N VAL A 154 26.65 9.23 0.85
CA VAL A 154 26.02 10.16 1.80
C VAL A 154 24.63 10.56 1.34
N VAL A 155 24.42 10.82 0.04
CA VAL A 155 23.08 11.08 -0.51
C VAL A 155 22.20 9.86 -0.32
N GLY A 156 22.73 8.67 -0.61
CA GLY A 156 22.06 7.41 -0.30
C GLY A 156 21.65 7.30 1.16
N GLY A 157 22.54 7.63 2.10
CA GLY A 157 22.26 7.64 3.54
C GLY A 157 21.19 8.65 3.96
N CYS A 158 21.18 9.85 3.37
CA CYS A 158 20.15 10.86 3.61
C CYS A 158 18.77 10.36 3.16
N THR A 159 18.69 9.79 1.96
CA THR A 159 17.46 9.21 1.42
C THR A 159 16.97 8.03 2.25
N GLN A 160 17.89 7.15 2.69
CA GLN A 160 17.55 6.02 3.57
C GLN A 160 17.00 6.49 4.91
N LEU A 161 17.62 7.50 5.54
CA LEU A 161 17.13 8.04 6.80
C LEU A 161 15.70 8.58 6.65
N LEU A 162 15.47 9.43 5.64
CA LEU A 162 14.15 10.02 5.43
C LEU A 162 13.10 8.94 5.11
N ALA A 163 13.44 7.92 4.33
CA ALA A 163 12.56 6.79 4.05
C ALA A 163 12.25 5.98 5.32
N ALA A 164 13.26 5.74 6.17
CA ALA A 164 13.07 5.03 7.44
C ALA A 164 12.18 5.82 8.40
N ILE A 165 12.37 7.15 8.51
CA ILE A 165 11.53 8.03 9.33
C ILE A 165 10.09 8.04 8.79
N CYS A 166 9.92 8.18 7.47
CA CYS A 166 8.60 8.14 6.84
C CYS A 166 7.88 6.82 7.17
N ASN A 167 8.53 5.67 6.93
CA ASN A 167 7.97 4.36 7.24
C ASN A 167 7.64 4.17 8.73
N ALA A 168 8.48 4.68 9.64
CA ALA A 168 8.25 4.55 11.08
C ALA A 168 6.98 5.27 11.56
N TYR A 169 6.58 6.34 10.87
CA TYR A 169 5.42 7.17 11.21
C TYR A 169 4.28 7.11 10.19
N LEU A 170 4.39 6.30 9.13
CA LEU A 170 3.41 6.25 8.02
C LEU A 170 2.02 5.85 8.50
N ASP A 171 1.94 4.90 9.45
CA ASP A 171 0.69 4.47 10.07
C ASP A 171 0.01 5.60 10.89
N SER A 172 0.79 6.58 11.34
CA SER A 172 0.35 7.78 12.05
C SER A 172 0.39 8.99 11.11
N LYS A 173 -0.54 9.04 10.16
CA LYS A 173 -0.59 10.07 9.09
C LYS A 173 -0.39 11.50 9.60
N ASP A 174 -0.93 11.83 10.77
CA ASP A 174 -0.77 13.15 11.39
C ASP A 174 0.70 13.45 11.75
N LEU A 175 1.40 12.49 12.37
CA LEU A 175 2.80 12.63 12.76
C LEU A 175 3.73 12.71 11.54
N ALA A 176 3.53 11.84 10.55
CA ALA A 176 4.28 11.91 9.30
C ALA A 176 4.03 13.25 8.58
N GLY A 177 2.77 13.69 8.52
CA GLY A 177 2.38 14.99 7.97
C GLY A 177 3.10 16.15 8.63
N GLU A 178 3.22 16.16 9.96
CA GLU A 178 3.93 17.24 10.68
C GLU A 178 5.40 17.36 10.25
N LEU A 179 6.13 16.27 10.04
CA LEU A 179 7.56 16.32 9.66
C LEU A 179 7.78 16.61 8.15
N PHE A 180 6.95 16.01 7.30
CA PHE A 180 7.18 16.03 5.86
C PHE A 180 6.42 17.13 5.11
N CYS A 181 5.44 17.78 5.73
CA CYS A 181 4.79 18.98 5.18
C CYS A 181 5.61 20.27 5.41
N PHE A 182 6.72 20.23 6.16
CA PHE A 182 7.59 21.40 6.29
C PHE A 182 8.22 21.76 4.93
N PRO A 183 8.17 23.03 4.48
CA PRO A 183 8.75 23.45 3.21
C PRO A 183 10.23 23.06 3.05
N SER A 184 10.99 23.12 4.14
CA SER A 184 12.41 22.73 4.15
C SER A 184 12.62 21.24 3.85
N THR A 185 11.74 20.36 4.35
CA THR A 185 11.74 18.93 4.05
C THR A 185 11.39 18.69 2.58
N ILE A 186 10.36 19.37 2.07
CA ILE A 186 9.91 19.24 0.68
C ILE A 186 11.03 19.66 -0.28
N ASP A 187 11.69 20.79 -0.03
CA ASP A 187 12.85 21.25 -0.82
C ASP A 187 13.97 20.20 -0.85
N LEU A 188 14.25 19.57 0.29
CA LEU A 188 15.27 18.53 0.40
C LEU A 188 14.89 17.31 -0.45
N VAL A 189 13.62 16.88 -0.40
CA VAL A 189 13.13 15.75 -1.22
C VAL A 189 13.19 16.09 -2.71
N PHE A 190 12.74 17.28 -3.13
CA PHE A 190 12.91 17.73 -4.52
C PHE A 190 14.37 17.73 -4.93
N ARG A 191 15.27 18.22 -4.07
CA ARG A 191 16.70 18.21 -4.38
C ARG A 191 17.25 16.79 -4.51
N ILE A 192 16.90 15.86 -3.63
CA ILE A 192 17.30 14.45 -3.70
C ILE A 192 16.87 13.86 -5.06
N ILE A 193 15.63 14.11 -5.48
CA ILE A 193 15.14 13.67 -6.80
C ILE A 193 15.93 14.34 -7.91
N CYS A 194 16.22 15.63 -7.80
CA CYS A 194 16.96 16.39 -8.81
C CYS A 194 18.46 16.09 -8.87
N GLN A 195 19.02 15.35 -7.91
CA GLN A 195 20.43 14.99 -7.90
C GLN A 195 20.75 13.97 -8.98
N THR A 196 21.04 14.44 -10.18
CA THR A 196 21.55 13.56 -11.23
C THR A 196 22.94 13.04 -10.84
N ASP A 197 23.13 11.72 -10.83
CA ASP A 197 24.44 11.06 -10.63
C ASP A 197 25.47 11.37 -11.75
N HIS A 198 25.21 12.38 -12.59
CA HIS A 198 26.06 12.86 -13.69
C HIS A 198 27.49 13.21 -13.27
N ILE A 199 27.76 13.38 -11.98
CA ILE A 199 29.12 13.66 -11.49
C ILE A 199 30.01 12.42 -11.59
N ASN A 200 29.45 11.21 -11.58
CA ASN A 200 30.22 9.99 -11.69
C ASN A 200 30.00 9.30 -13.03
N ARG A 201 31.03 9.32 -13.88
CA ARG A 201 31.13 8.51 -15.11
C ARG A 201 31.10 6.99 -14.86
N GLY A 202 30.77 6.54 -13.65
CA GLY A 202 30.86 5.17 -13.15
C GLY A 202 29.55 4.38 -13.14
N GLY A 203 28.49 4.88 -13.78
CA GLY A 203 27.17 4.25 -13.77
C GLY A 203 26.32 4.69 -12.58
N VAL A 204 25.00 4.62 -12.77
CA VAL A 204 23.99 4.99 -11.77
C VAL A 204 23.76 3.79 -10.84
N ASP A 205 23.83 3.97 -9.52
CA ASP A 205 23.47 2.92 -8.56
C ASP A 205 21.94 2.70 -8.59
N PRO A 206 21.44 1.57 -9.11
CA PRO A 206 20.00 1.33 -9.20
C PRO A 206 19.32 1.34 -7.82
N ALA A 207 20.04 0.94 -6.77
CA ALA A 207 19.49 0.95 -5.41
C ALA A 207 19.30 2.38 -4.90
N GLN A 208 20.20 3.30 -5.23
CA GLN A 208 20.04 4.72 -4.91
C GLN A 208 18.85 5.33 -5.67
N GLU A 209 18.72 5.04 -6.96
CA GLU A 209 17.57 5.47 -7.78
C GLU A 209 16.24 5.01 -7.19
N MET A 210 16.15 3.71 -6.86
CA MET A 210 14.96 3.15 -6.26
C MET A 210 14.59 3.86 -4.96
N ARG A 211 15.57 4.13 -4.09
CA ARG A 211 15.35 4.83 -2.82
C ARG A 211 14.86 6.27 -3.03
N CYS A 212 15.47 7.01 -3.96
CA CYS A 212 15.09 8.40 -4.25
C CYS A 212 13.65 8.50 -4.77
N LEU A 213 13.25 7.58 -5.65
CA LEU A 213 11.88 7.52 -6.16
C LEU A 213 10.89 7.00 -5.10
N SER A 214 11.29 6.02 -4.29
CA SER A 214 10.44 5.45 -3.24
C SER A 214 10.02 6.50 -2.22
N ILE A 215 10.95 7.34 -1.74
CA ILE A 215 10.59 8.38 -0.77
C ILE A 215 9.58 9.36 -1.35
N PHE A 216 9.77 9.78 -2.60
CA PHE A 216 8.85 10.68 -3.25
C PHE A 216 7.45 10.07 -3.35
N ALA A 217 7.39 8.80 -3.74
CA ALA A 217 6.13 8.12 -3.91
C ALA A 217 5.39 7.88 -2.59
N MET A 218 6.09 7.48 -1.52
CA MET A 218 5.50 7.34 -0.19
C MET A 218 4.84 8.64 0.30
N LEU A 219 5.48 9.78 0.03
CA LEU A 219 4.96 11.09 0.47
C LEU A 219 3.76 11.57 -0.37
N LEU A 220 3.68 11.17 -1.64
CA LEU A 220 2.53 11.51 -2.51
C LEU A 220 1.35 10.54 -2.42
N ASP A 221 1.55 9.35 -1.84
CA ASP A 221 0.47 8.38 -1.61
C ASP A 221 -0.35 8.69 -0.34
N THR A 222 0.07 9.67 0.46
CA THR A 222 -0.55 9.99 1.75
C THR A 222 -1.05 11.42 1.82
N GLU A 223 -2.36 11.61 2.00
CA GLU A 223 -2.92 12.91 2.41
C GLU A 223 -2.62 13.18 3.90
N PRO A 224 -2.26 14.42 4.30
CA PRO A 224 -2.25 15.67 3.52
C PRO A 224 -0.91 16.01 2.82
N MET A 225 0.05 15.09 2.79
CA MET A 225 1.40 15.33 2.28
C MET A 225 1.39 15.60 0.77
N SER A 226 0.66 14.79 -0.01
CA SER A 226 0.41 15.00 -1.45
C SER A 226 0.00 16.42 -1.80
N SER A 227 -1.08 16.92 -1.19
CA SER A 227 -1.59 18.28 -1.38
C SER A 227 -0.51 19.34 -1.10
N THR A 228 0.27 19.16 -0.03
CA THR A 228 1.33 20.10 0.36
C THR A 228 2.51 20.08 -0.62
N PHE A 229 2.95 18.90 -1.05
CA PHE A 229 4.00 18.73 -2.04
C PHE A 229 3.62 19.37 -3.38
N VAL A 230 2.38 19.17 -3.84
CA VAL A 230 1.89 19.79 -5.07
C VAL A 230 1.86 21.31 -4.96
N LEU A 231 1.30 21.84 -3.86
CA LEU A 231 1.25 23.27 -3.62
C LEU A 231 2.65 23.90 -3.62
N HIS A 232 3.62 23.23 -2.99
CA HIS A 232 4.99 23.70 -2.93
C HIS A 232 5.69 23.63 -4.29
N LEU A 233 5.49 22.54 -5.06
CA LEU A 233 6.01 22.43 -6.43
C LEU A 233 5.45 23.53 -7.33
N ASN A 234 4.16 23.86 -7.20
CA ASN A 234 3.53 24.91 -8.00
C ASN A 234 4.07 26.31 -7.69
N LYS A 235 4.42 26.57 -6.43
CA LYS A 235 5.05 27.83 -5.98
C LYS A 235 6.53 27.92 -6.32
N ALA A 236 7.19 26.80 -6.60
CA ALA A 236 8.58 26.79 -6.99
C ALA A 236 8.80 27.54 -8.32
N ASP A 237 10.02 28.04 -8.51
CA ASP A 237 10.39 28.68 -9.77
C ASP A 237 10.35 27.69 -10.95
N ASP A 238 10.28 28.25 -12.16
CA ASP A 238 10.12 27.46 -13.37
C ASP A 238 11.29 26.51 -13.65
N ALA A 239 12.51 26.89 -13.26
CA ALA A 239 13.69 26.04 -13.42
C ALA A 239 13.62 24.84 -12.47
N THR A 240 13.22 25.06 -11.21
CA THR A 240 13.01 24.01 -10.22
C THR A 240 11.93 23.02 -10.66
N ARG A 241 10.78 23.52 -11.14
CA ARG A 241 9.70 22.66 -11.66
C ARG A 241 10.16 21.78 -12.82
N ARG A 242 10.83 22.38 -13.83
CA ARG A 242 11.42 21.63 -14.97
C ARG A 242 12.40 20.58 -14.49
N LEU A 243 13.26 20.93 -13.54
CA LEU A 243 14.25 19.99 -13.02
C LEU A 243 13.57 18.80 -12.33
N VAL A 244 12.61 19.03 -11.44
CA VAL A 244 11.85 17.94 -10.78
C VAL A 244 11.16 17.04 -11.81
N ALA A 245 10.41 17.63 -12.75
CA ALA A 245 9.71 16.86 -13.78
C ALA A 245 10.68 16.04 -14.65
N SER A 246 11.75 16.67 -15.14
CA SER A 246 12.78 15.99 -15.93
C SER A 246 13.44 14.84 -15.16
N SER A 247 13.77 15.05 -13.88
CA SER A 247 14.45 14.06 -13.04
C SER A 247 13.54 12.86 -12.73
N LEU A 248 12.28 13.08 -12.38
CA LEU A 248 11.33 11.97 -12.19
C LEU A 248 11.23 11.09 -13.44
N VAL A 249 11.14 11.71 -14.61
CA VAL A 249 11.04 11.01 -15.88
C VAL A 249 12.34 10.29 -16.24
N SER A 250 13.50 10.93 -16.07
CA SER A 250 14.80 10.34 -16.40
C SER A 250 15.17 9.19 -15.47
N ARG A 251 14.85 9.28 -14.18
CA ARG A 251 15.17 8.25 -13.19
C ARG A 251 14.40 6.96 -13.42
N VAL A 252 13.10 7.04 -13.74
CA VAL A 252 12.29 5.87 -14.12
C VAL A 252 12.90 5.17 -15.35
N GLN A 253 13.34 5.94 -16.34
CA GLN A 253 14.02 5.39 -17.51
C GLN A 253 15.37 4.76 -17.15
N SER A 254 16.16 5.42 -16.30
CA SER A 254 17.46 4.91 -15.83
C SER A 254 17.30 3.57 -15.12
N LEU A 255 16.32 3.45 -14.23
CA LEU A 255 16.06 2.21 -13.50
C LEU A 255 15.70 1.05 -14.45
N ALA A 256 14.93 1.32 -15.51
CA ALA A 256 14.63 0.32 -16.53
C ALA A 256 15.88 -0.11 -17.32
N THR A 257 16.78 0.82 -17.66
CA THR A 257 18.06 0.47 -18.32
C THR A 257 19.00 -0.35 -17.41
N SER A 258 18.90 -0.16 -16.10
CA SER A 258 19.64 -0.98 -15.13
C SER A 258 19.16 -2.43 -15.08
N ALA A 259 17.94 -2.74 -15.56
CA ALA A 259 17.42 -4.10 -15.61
C ALA A 259 18.28 -5.04 -16.46
N GLU A 260 18.91 -4.52 -17.51
CA GLU A 260 19.83 -5.29 -18.35
C GLU A 260 21.07 -5.75 -17.58
N HIS A 261 21.54 -4.93 -16.64
CA HIS A 261 22.66 -5.25 -15.76
C HIS A 261 22.24 -6.22 -14.66
N ALA A 262 21.00 -6.10 -14.17
CA ALA A 262 20.45 -6.97 -13.13
C ALA A 262 20.29 -8.43 -13.58
N ARG A 263 20.11 -8.69 -14.88
CA ARG A 263 20.04 -10.05 -15.48
C ARG A 263 21.17 -10.99 -15.08
N ALA A 264 22.36 -10.43 -14.81
CA ALA A 264 23.53 -11.22 -14.44
C ALA A 264 23.59 -11.57 -12.94
N SER A 265 22.64 -11.10 -12.13
CA SER A 265 22.66 -11.25 -10.67
C SER A 265 21.82 -12.44 -10.17
N THR A 266 22.22 -13.03 -9.05
CA THR A 266 21.48 -14.14 -8.41
C THR A 266 20.19 -13.71 -7.72
N ASN A 267 19.94 -12.41 -7.54
CA ASN A 267 18.77 -11.85 -6.87
C ASN A 267 17.85 -11.08 -7.82
N THR A 268 17.77 -11.56 -9.06
CA THR A 268 17.06 -10.91 -10.15
C THR A 268 15.56 -10.74 -9.84
N ASP A 269 14.89 -11.76 -9.28
CA ASP A 269 13.44 -11.72 -9.02
C ASP A 269 13.03 -10.66 -7.98
N ALA A 270 13.73 -10.59 -6.84
CA ALA A 270 13.43 -9.59 -5.81
C ALA A 270 13.72 -8.18 -6.33
N TRP A 271 14.82 -8.01 -7.08
CA TRP A 271 15.16 -6.72 -7.67
C TRP A 271 14.11 -6.26 -8.69
N ILE A 272 13.61 -7.16 -9.55
CA ILE A 272 12.58 -6.83 -10.54
C ILE A 272 11.28 -6.39 -9.85
N LEU A 273 10.89 -7.09 -8.78
CA LEU A 273 9.72 -6.74 -7.99
C LEU A 273 9.85 -5.34 -7.35
N ASP A 274 10.99 -5.07 -6.72
CA ASP A 274 11.27 -3.76 -6.14
C ASP A 274 11.28 -2.67 -7.23
N ALA A 275 11.90 -2.95 -8.38
CA ALA A 275 11.96 -2.01 -9.49
C ALA A 275 10.57 -1.68 -10.04
N ILE A 276 9.70 -2.67 -10.29
CA ILE A 276 8.34 -2.39 -10.78
C ILE A 276 7.51 -1.66 -9.74
N LYS A 277 7.68 -1.97 -8.45
CA LYS A 277 6.98 -1.29 -7.36
C LYS A 277 7.34 0.19 -7.35
N VAL A 278 8.63 0.52 -7.47
CA VAL A 278 9.09 1.91 -7.53
C VAL A 278 8.63 2.61 -8.80
N VAL A 279 8.73 1.98 -9.97
CA VAL A 279 8.28 2.56 -11.23
C VAL A 279 6.78 2.83 -11.19
N GLY A 280 5.97 1.85 -10.77
CA GLY A 280 4.52 1.98 -10.64
C GLY A 280 4.11 3.07 -9.66
N SER A 281 4.74 3.10 -8.47
CA SER A 281 4.48 4.14 -7.46
C SER A 281 4.89 5.53 -7.97
N THR A 282 5.95 5.64 -8.79
CA THR A 282 6.35 6.92 -9.41
C THR A 282 5.35 7.34 -10.49
N ILE A 283 4.83 6.41 -11.29
CA ILE A 283 3.77 6.68 -12.28
C ILE A 283 2.51 7.18 -11.57
N GLN A 284 2.09 6.51 -10.49
CA GLN A 284 0.97 6.93 -9.63
C GLN A 284 1.23 8.29 -8.96
N SER A 285 2.48 8.57 -8.58
CA SER A 285 2.87 9.87 -8.01
C SER A 285 2.75 11.00 -9.03
N THR A 286 3.24 10.78 -10.26
CA THR A 286 3.06 11.73 -11.36
C THR A 286 1.59 11.92 -11.68
N ASP A 287 0.80 10.85 -11.59
CA ASP A 287 -0.65 10.92 -11.66
C ASP A 287 -1.21 11.82 -10.54
N CYS A 288 -0.86 11.61 -9.28
CA CYS A 288 -1.29 12.45 -8.16
C CYS A 288 -0.93 13.95 -8.38
N LEU A 289 0.28 14.25 -8.87
CA LEU A 289 0.70 15.61 -9.18
C LEU A 289 -0.21 16.27 -10.24
N LEU A 290 -0.48 15.55 -11.33
CA LEU A 290 -1.30 16.05 -12.45
C LEU A 290 -2.79 16.16 -12.09
N HIS A 291 -3.25 15.38 -11.11
CA HIS A 291 -4.60 15.50 -10.57
C HIS A 291 -4.80 16.86 -9.88
N HIS A 292 -3.87 17.19 -8.98
CA HIS A 292 -3.96 18.38 -8.13
C HIS A 292 -3.48 19.65 -8.85
N ALA A 293 -2.61 19.52 -9.86
CA ALA A 293 -2.07 20.62 -10.64
C ALA A 293 -2.02 20.29 -12.16
N PRO A 294 -3.17 20.36 -12.86
CA PRO A 294 -3.25 20.03 -14.28
C PRO A 294 -2.31 20.84 -15.20
N GLU A 295 -1.91 22.04 -14.79
CA GLU A 295 -0.95 22.88 -15.50
C GLU A 295 0.45 22.25 -15.62
N LEU A 296 0.81 21.34 -14.71
CA LEU A 296 2.05 20.57 -14.78
C LEU A 296 2.06 19.61 -15.98
N TRP A 297 0.92 19.32 -16.60
CA TRP A 297 0.84 18.46 -17.78
C TRP A 297 1.79 18.89 -18.89
N LYS A 298 1.78 20.18 -19.26
CA LYS A 298 2.63 20.71 -20.33
C LYS A 298 4.12 20.56 -20.01
N LEU A 299 4.46 20.69 -18.73
CA LEU A 299 5.81 20.54 -18.23
C LEU A 299 6.29 19.09 -18.36
N PHE A 300 5.51 18.12 -17.86
CA PHE A 300 5.83 16.70 -18.01
C PHE A 300 5.83 16.26 -19.48
N GLN A 301 4.91 16.79 -20.29
CA GLN A 301 4.84 16.51 -21.72
C GLN A 301 6.09 16.98 -22.47
N HIS A 302 6.69 18.10 -22.09
CA HIS A 302 7.99 18.55 -22.63
C HIS A 302 9.11 17.55 -22.39
N HIS A 303 9.00 16.72 -21.36
CA HIS A 303 9.96 15.66 -21.04
C HIS A 303 9.57 14.29 -21.58
N ASP A 304 8.51 14.22 -22.40
CA ASP A 304 8.02 13.00 -23.03
C ASP A 304 7.65 11.90 -22.02
N PHE A 305 7.09 12.27 -20.87
CA PHE A 305 6.89 11.35 -19.75
C PHE A 305 6.07 10.09 -20.11
N VAL A 306 4.96 10.22 -20.86
CA VAL A 306 4.09 9.08 -21.24
C VAL A 306 4.86 8.01 -22.01
N ILE A 307 5.61 8.41 -23.04
CA ILE A 307 6.40 7.46 -23.85
C ILE A 307 7.57 6.90 -23.05
N LYS A 308 8.21 7.69 -22.18
CA LYS A 308 9.34 7.21 -21.36
C LYS A 308 8.90 6.26 -20.26
N TYR A 309 7.77 6.50 -19.59
CA TYR A 309 7.19 5.57 -18.64
C TYR A 309 6.77 4.27 -19.32
N SER A 310 6.11 4.36 -20.49
CA SER A 310 5.76 3.19 -21.28
C SER A 310 7.00 2.35 -21.63
N LYS A 311 8.06 2.99 -22.15
CA LYS A 311 9.32 2.32 -22.49
C LYS A 311 10.06 1.76 -21.28
N ALA A 312 9.87 2.32 -20.09
CA ALA A 312 10.51 1.84 -18.87
C ALA A 312 9.88 0.52 -18.36
N LEU A 313 8.58 0.31 -18.62
CA LEU A 313 7.89 -0.92 -18.23
C LEU A 313 8.35 -2.13 -19.06
N GLU A 314 8.59 -1.94 -20.36
CA GLU A 314 8.92 -3.03 -21.29
C GLU A 314 10.15 -3.85 -20.85
N PRO A 315 11.33 -3.28 -20.54
CA PRO A 315 12.48 -4.06 -20.10
C PRO A 315 12.24 -4.85 -18.81
N LEU A 316 11.47 -4.29 -17.86
CA LEU A 316 11.13 -4.95 -16.61
C LEU A 316 10.19 -6.14 -16.84
N ILE A 317 9.16 -5.95 -17.67
CA ILE A 317 8.22 -7.00 -18.07
C ILE A 317 8.94 -8.10 -18.85
N GLN A 318 9.74 -7.75 -19.85
CA GLN A 318 10.50 -8.74 -20.62
C GLN A 318 11.47 -9.52 -19.75
N LEU A 319 12.11 -8.84 -18.79
CA LEU A 319 12.96 -9.51 -17.81
C LEU A 319 12.16 -10.49 -16.94
N ALA A 320 10.99 -10.10 -16.45
CA ALA A 320 10.08 -10.99 -15.73
C ALA A 320 9.64 -12.20 -16.57
N VAL A 321 9.24 -12.00 -17.83
CA VAL A 321 8.89 -13.09 -18.76
C VAL A 321 10.06 -14.07 -18.90
N THR A 322 11.26 -13.56 -19.19
CA THR A 322 12.46 -14.40 -19.40
C THR A 322 12.91 -15.15 -18.14
N SER A 323 12.63 -14.62 -16.95
CA SER A 323 12.92 -15.30 -15.67
C SER A 323 12.04 -16.54 -15.45
N GLY A 324 10.86 -16.61 -16.08
CA GLY A 324 9.93 -17.73 -16.01
C GLY A 324 9.27 -17.97 -14.64
N LYS A 325 9.54 -17.15 -13.61
CA LYS A 325 8.94 -17.24 -12.27
C LYS A 325 8.56 -15.88 -11.62
N PRO A 326 8.01 -14.91 -12.35
CA PRO A 326 7.65 -13.64 -11.72
C PRO A 326 6.54 -13.79 -10.67
N ASN A 327 6.75 -13.14 -9.53
CA ASN A 327 5.82 -13.05 -8.41
C ASN A 327 4.44 -12.54 -8.90
N PRO A 328 3.29 -13.12 -8.47
CA PRO A 328 1.95 -12.57 -8.76
C PRO A 328 1.81 -11.07 -8.48
N GLU A 329 2.46 -10.59 -7.41
CA GLU A 329 2.50 -9.17 -7.07
C GLU A 329 3.15 -8.33 -8.19
N PHE A 330 4.19 -8.85 -8.86
CA PHE A 330 4.84 -8.17 -9.97
C PHE A 330 3.84 -7.90 -11.10
N TRP A 331 3.07 -8.92 -11.53
CA TRP A 331 2.12 -8.76 -12.63
C TRP A 331 0.98 -7.83 -12.28
N SER A 332 0.48 -7.90 -11.04
CA SER A 332 -0.52 -6.96 -10.53
C SER A 332 0.00 -5.51 -10.58
N LEU A 333 1.24 -5.28 -10.13
CA LEU A 333 1.87 -3.96 -10.17
C LEU A 333 2.13 -3.47 -11.60
N ALA A 334 2.59 -4.34 -12.49
CA ALA A 334 2.85 -4.01 -13.90
C ALA A 334 1.54 -3.68 -14.65
N ALA A 335 0.48 -4.46 -14.44
CA ALA A 335 -0.84 -4.20 -15.01
C ALA A 335 -1.43 -2.90 -14.47
N SER A 336 -1.36 -2.68 -13.16
CA SER A 336 -1.83 -1.43 -12.52
C SER A 336 -1.10 -0.22 -13.08
N SER A 337 0.23 -0.30 -13.22
CA SER A 337 1.05 0.76 -13.82
C SER A 337 0.65 1.06 -15.25
N THR A 338 0.39 0.01 -16.04
CA THR A 338 -0.08 0.11 -17.42
C THR A 338 -1.45 0.79 -17.51
N LEU A 339 -2.38 0.39 -16.64
CA LEU A 339 -3.72 0.97 -16.55
C LEU A 339 -3.67 2.44 -16.14
N ILE A 340 -2.79 2.85 -15.23
CA ILE A 340 -2.62 4.27 -14.86
C ILE A 340 -2.18 5.08 -16.08
N ILE A 341 -1.21 4.59 -16.87
CA ILE A 341 -0.75 5.31 -18.07
C ILE A 341 -1.88 5.43 -19.11
N ILE A 342 -2.63 4.36 -19.37
CA ILE A 342 -3.71 4.35 -20.38
C ILE A 342 -4.90 5.17 -19.91
N ASN A 343 -5.46 4.83 -18.75
CA ASN A 343 -6.72 5.41 -18.29
C ASN A 343 -6.51 6.79 -17.68
N GLN A 344 -5.62 6.92 -16.70
CA GLN A 344 -5.55 8.15 -15.92
C GLN A 344 -4.72 9.22 -16.65
N LEU A 345 -3.52 8.89 -17.09
CA LEU A 345 -2.65 9.85 -17.78
C LEU A 345 -3.15 10.15 -19.20
N THR A 346 -3.42 9.12 -20.01
CA THR A 346 -3.74 9.31 -21.42
C THR A 346 -5.20 9.64 -21.68
N TRP A 347 -6.14 8.85 -21.15
CA TRP A 347 -7.57 9.02 -21.46
C TRP A 347 -8.20 10.18 -20.68
N MET A 348 -7.97 10.22 -19.36
CA MET A 348 -8.63 11.19 -18.49
C MET A 348 -7.99 12.57 -18.51
N ARG A 349 -6.65 12.66 -18.60
CA ARG A 349 -5.94 13.94 -18.39
C ARG A 349 -5.30 14.56 -19.62
N SER A 350 -4.97 13.76 -20.63
CA SER A 350 -4.34 14.33 -21.83
C SER A 350 -5.31 15.30 -22.54
N PRO A 351 -4.85 16.51 -22.89
CA PRO A 351 -5.61 17.40 -23.77
C PRO A 351 -5.75 16.85 -25.19
N ASN A 352 -4.94 15.86 -25.59
CA ASN A 352 -5.02 15.19 -26.88
C ASN A 352 -4.84 13.67 -26.71
N ARG A 353 -5.95 13.00 -26.40
CA ARG A 353 -6.02 11.55 -26.12
C ARG A 353 -5.42 10.71 -27.24
N SER A 354 -5.79 10.98 -28.50
CA SER A 354 -5.33 10.21 -29.66
C SER A 354 -3.82 10.31 -29.87
N SER A 355 -3.25 11.51 -29.67
CA SER A 355 -1.80 11.72 -29.78
C SER A 355 -1.03 10.96 -28.70
N GLU A 356 -1.51 11.01 -27.45
CA GLU A 356 -0.85 10.32 -26.35
C GLU A 356 -1.05 8.80 -26.40
N LEU A 357 -2.20 8.28 -26.84
CA LEU A 357 -2.37 6.85 -27.13
C LEU A 357 -1.36 6.36 -28.17
N ALA A 358 -1.16 7.14 -29.24
CA ALA A 358 -0.15 6.84 -30.24
C ALA A 358 1.29 6.92 -29.69
N ARG A 359 1.52 7.69 -28.62
CA ARG A 359 2.82 7.76 -27.91
C ARG A 359 3.00 6.57 -26.96
N CYS A 360 1.95 6.13 -26.27
CA CYS A 360 1.94 4.88 -25.50
C CYS A 360 2.26 3.68 -26.39
N ALA A 361 1.61 3.56 -27.56
CA ALA A 361 1.87 2.50 -28.51
C ALA A 361 3.33 2.52 -29.01
N ARG A 362 3.88 3.72 -29.31
CA ARG A 362 5.30 3.90 -29.66
C ARG A 362 6.27 3.59 -28.53
N GLY A 363 5.79 3.58 -27.29
CA GLY A 363 6.56 3.19 -26.11
C GLY A 363 6.34 1.74 -25.70
N SER A 364 5.80 0.89 -26.58
CA SER A 364 5.56 -0.54 -26.33
C SER A 364 4.58 -0.84 -25.19
N LEU A 365 3.73 0.12 -24.82
CA LEU A 365 2.75 -0.08 -23.73
C LEU A 365 1.70 -1.13 -24.09
N VAL A 366 1.31 -1.21 -25.37
CA VAL A 366 0.33 -2.21 -25.84
C VAL A 366 0.88 -3.62 -25.68
N THR A 367 2.14 -3.84 -26.08
CA THR A 367 2.83 -5.11 -25.88
C THR A 367 2.94 -5.43 -24.39
N SER A 368 3.36 -4.45 -23.57
CA SER A 368 3.44 -4.59 -22.12
C SER A 368 2.10 -4.97 -21.48
N ALA A 369 1.00 -4.35 -21.93
CA ALA A 369 -0.35 -4.67 -21.48
C ALA A 369 -0.75 -6.10 -21.84
N PHE A 370 -0.45 -6.53 -23.07
CA PHE A 370 -0.74 -7.88 -23.53
C PHE A 370 0.01 -8.94 -22.70
N GLU A 371 1.30 -8.72 -22.44
CA GLU A 371 2.10 -9.62 -21.58
C GLU A 371 1.56 -9.66 -20.14
N CYS A 372 1.14 -8.52 -19.59
CA CYS A 372 0.51 -8.53 -18.27
C CYS A 372 -0.79 -9.34 -18.27
N LEU A 373 -1.62 -9.20 -19.31
CA LEU A 373 -2.88 -9.93 -19.44
C LEU A 373 -2.65 -11.43 -19.55
N THR A 374 -1.73 -11.90 -20.42
CA THR A 374 -1.46 -13.33 -20.59
C THR A 374 -1.03 -14.00 -19.28
N HIS A 375 -0.25 -13.29 -18.46
CA HIS A 375 0.23 -13.81 -17.18
C HIS A 375 -0.77 -13.67 -16.03
N LEU A 376 -1.57 -12.62 -15.98
CA LEU A 376 -2.67 -12.50 -15.02
C LEU A 376 -3.79 -13.51 -15.30
N ASP A 377 -4.14 -13.71 -16.55
CA ASP A 377 -5.20 -14.64 -16.96
C ASP A 377 -4.78 -16.09 -16.70
N HIS A 378 -3.49 -16.42 -16.87
CA HIS A 378 -2.97 -17.72 -16.45
C HIS A 378 -3.01 -17.90 -14.92
N GLN A 379 -2.78 -16.84 -14.14
CA GLN A 379 -2.87 -16.90 -12.67
C GLN A 379 -4.30 -16.99 -12.19
N GLN A 380 -5.20 -16.20 -12.77
CA GLN A 380 -6.62 -16.28 -12.51
C GLN A 380 -7.14 -17.66 -12.93
N TYR A 381 -6.76 -18.19 -14.09
CA TYR A 381 -7.09 -19.55 -14.50
C TYR A 381 -6.51 -20.61 -13.56
N GLN A 382 -5.31 -20.44 -13.01
CA GLN A 382 -4.75 -21.37 -12.02
C GLN A 382 -5.49 -21.29 -10.68
N GLN A 383 -5.80 -20.09 -10.21
CA GLN A 383 -6.62 -19.87 -9.01
C GLN A 383 -8.04 -20.38 -9.22
N GLU A 384 -8.62 -20.18 -10.40
CA GLU A 384 -9.92 -20.71 -10.82
C GLU A 384 -9.87 -22.21 -11.05
N ALA A 385 -8.75 -22.80 -11.49
CA ALA A 385 -8.59 -24.24 -11.64
C ALA A 385 -8.37 -24.92 -10.28
N GLU A 386 -7.68 -24.26 -9.35
CA GLU A 386 -7.59 -24.67 -7.95
C GLU A 386 -8.94 -24.46 -7.24
N ALA A 387 -9.62 -23.35 -7.49
CA ALA A 387 -10.98 -23.11 -7.04
C ALA A 387 -11.96 -24.07 -7.70
N LYS A 388 -11.75 -24.50 -8.95
CA LYS A 388 -12.54 -25.55 -9.65
C LYS A 388 -12.22 -26.95 -9.16
N LYS A 389 -10.98 -27.21 -8.73
CA LYS A 389 -10.63 -28.44 -7.99
C LYS A 389 -11.32 -28.46 -6.63
N ILE A 390 -11.47 -27.30 -5.99
CA ILE A 390 -12.35 -27.13 -4.84
C ILE A 390 -13.81 -27.28 -5.29
N GLN A 391 -14.25 -26.68 -6.40
CA GLN A 391 -15.63 -26.66 -6.90
C GLN A 391 -16.15 -28.03 -7.36
N HIS A 392 -15.31 -28.89 -7.92
CA HIS A 392 -15.65 -30.29 -8.23
C HIS A 392 -15.87 -31.15 -6.99
N THR A 393 -15.57 -30.64 -5.79
CA THR A 393 -16.06 -31.20 -4.51
C THR A 393 -17.40 -30.60 -4.06
N TRP A 394 -18.01 -29.65 -4.79
CA TRP A 394 -19.19 -28.87 -4.39
C TRP A 394 -20.28 -28.70 -5.47
N ASP A 395 -20.46 -29.65 -6.40
CA ASP A 395 -21.74 -29.80 -7.14
C ASP A 395 -22.75 -30.61 -6.31
N PRO A 396 -24.05 -30.32 -6.40
CA PRO A 396 -24.69 -29.10 -5.90
C PRO A 396 -24.63 -29.08 -4.36
N ILE A 397 -24.36 -27.91 -3.78
CA ILE A 397 -24.44 -27.65 -2.34
C ILE A 397 -25.89 -27.84 -1.86
N SER A 398 -26.37 -29.08 -1.72
CA SER A 398 -27.72 -29.39 -1.25
C SER A 398 -27.80 -29.33 0.27
N ALA A 399 -26.70 -29.69 0.95
CA ALA A 399 -26.64 -29.69 2.40
C ALA A 399 -26.59 -28.27 2.96
N ARG A 400 -27.43 -28.00 3.96
CA ARG A 400 -27.47 -26.71 4.68
C ARG A 400 -26.10 -26.29 5.21
N HIS A 401 -25.29 -27.24 5.69
CA HIS A 401 -23.96 -26.97 6.23
C HIS A 401 -23.05 -26.34 5.16
N ASP A 402 -23.05 -26.90 3.96
CA ASP A 402 -22.17 -26.50 2.88
C ASP A 402 -22.53 -25.09 2.37
N LYS A 403 -23.82 -24.73 2.37
CA LYS A 403 -24.29 -23.36 2.08
C LYS A 403 -23.72 -22.35 3.07
N LEU A 404 -23.68 -22.69 4.36
CA LEU A 404 -23.11 -21.80 5.40
C LEU A 404 -21.59 -21.68 5.26
N VAL A 405 -20.89 -22.80 5.02
CA VAL A 405 -19.43 -22.78 4.79
C VAL A 405 -19.09 -21.90 3.58
N TYR A 406 -19.92 -21.94 2.53
CA TYR A 406 -19.74 -21.08 1.36
C TYR A 406 -19.98 -19.59 1.65
N VAL A 407 -21.03 -19.25 2.40
CA VAL A 407 -21.25 -17.85 2.86
C VAL A 407 -20.06 -17.38 3.69
N GLU A 408 -19.58 -18.19 4.64
CA GLU A 408 -18.41 -17.87 5.46
C GLU A 408 -17.15 -17.68 4.60
N TYR A 409 -16.95 -18.52 3.58
CA TYR A 409 -15.86 -18.36 2.62
C TYR A 409 -15.94 -17.03 1.87
N ILE A 410 -17.11 -16.67 1.31
CA ILE A 410 -17.31 -15.41 0.59
C ILE A 410 -16.95 -14.23 1.49
N LEU A 411 -17.51 -14.20 2.71
CA LEU A 411 -17.31 -13.11 3.67
C LEU A 411 -15.84 -12.92 4.03
N ASN A 412 -15.11 -14.03 4.24
CA ASN A 412 -13.73 -13.99 4.69
C ASN A 412 -12.71 -13.83 3.54
N ARG A 413 -13.04 -14.24 2.31
CA ARG A 413 -12.07 -14.32 1.21
C ARG A 413 -12.35 -13.37 0.06
N LEU A 414 -13.61 -13.20 -0.31
CA LEU A 414 -13.96 -12.41 -1.50
C LEU A 414 -14.32 -10.96 -1.15
N ILE A 415 -14.88 -10.72 0.04
CA ILE A 415 -15.27 -9.37 0.48
C ILE A 415 -14.76 -9.00 1.89
N PRO A 416 -13.46 -9.23 2.20
CA PRO A 416 -12.92 -9.04 3.55
C PRO A 416 -12.98 -7.59 4.06
N SER A 417 -13.11 -6.61 3.16
CA SER A 417 -13.13 -5.18 3.47
C SER A 417 -14.53 -4.57 3.60
N LEU A 418 -15.58 -5.29 3.22
CA LEU A 418 -16.95 -4.75 3.22
C LEU A 418 -17.46 -4.57 4.65
N GLN A 419 -18.00 -3.39 4.96
CA GLN A 419 -18.55 -3.07 6.28
C GLN A 419 -20.01 -2.68 6.14
N TRP A 420 -20.85 -3.26 6.99
CA TRP A 420 -22.24 -2.84 7.17
C TRP A 420 -22.57 -2.78 8.66
N ARG A 421 -23.63 -2.05 8.99
CA ARG A 421 -24.08 -1.78 10.36
C ARG A 421 -24.99 -2.89 10.88
N ALA A 422 -25.27 -2.87 12.18
CA ALA A 422 -26.15 -3.85 12.81
C ALA A 422 -27.62 -3.69 12.37
N ASP A 423 -28.02 -2.51 11.89
CA ASP A 423 -29.34 -2.22 11.33
C ASP A 423 -29.44 -2.45 9.82
N GLU A 424 -28.39 -3.05 9.23
CA GLU A 424 -28.27 -3.35 7.81
C GLU A 424 -28.10 -4.86 7.57
N ILE A 425 -28.44 -5.31 6.36
CA ILE A 425 -28.33 -6.68 5.89
C ILE A 425 -27.52 -6.68 4.60
N LEU A 426 -26.51 -7.54 4.56
CA LEU A 426 -25.74 -7.80 3.36
C LEU A 426 -26.43 -8.90 2.55
N ILE A 427 -26.90 -8.55 1.36
CA ILE A 427 -27.47 -9.52 0.40
C ILE A 427 -26.32 -10.04 -0.46
N LEU A 428 -26.14 -11.36 -0.50
CA LEU A 428 -25.16 -12.05 -1.34
C LEU A 428 -25.87 -12.79 -2.47
N ASP A 429 -25.59 -12.37 -3.70
CA ASP A 429 -25.93 -13.13 -4.87
C ASP A 429 -24.83 -14.15 -5.17
N THR A 430 -25.17 -15.45 -5.15
CA THR A 430 -24.23 -16.52 -5.49
C THR A 430 -24.31 -16.98 -6.95
N TRP A 431 -25.20 -16.41 -7.77
CA TRP A 431 -25.38 -16.73 -9.19
C TRP A 431 -24.38 -16.01 -10.10
N SER A 432 -24.04 -14.77 -9.79
CA SER A 432 -23.17 -13.94 -10.63
C SER A 432 -21.71 -14.38 -10.53
N PHE A 433 -21.33 -15.39 -11.32
CA PHE A 433 -19.98 -15.97 -11.44
C PHE A 433 -18.84 -14.97 -11.71
N VAL A 434 -19.13 -13.70 -12.05
CA VAL A 434 -18.12 -12.66 -12.39
C VAL A 434 -17.89 -11.66 -11.25
N GLY A 435 -18.51 -11.89 -10.10
CA GLY A 435 -18.33 -11.08 -8.90
C GLY A 435 -19.56 -11.24 -8.03
N VAL A 436 -19.39 -11.55 -6.75
CA VAL A 436 -20.50 -11.60 -5.80
C VAL A 436 -21.17 -10.23 -5.80
N ALA A 437 -22.32 -10.11 -6.45
CA ALA A 437 -23.11 -8.89 -6.36
C ALA A 437 -23.55 -8.78 -4.91
N ASN A 438 -23.10 -7.72 -4.25
CA ASN A 438 -23.43 -7.46 -2.86
C ASN A 438 -24.22 -6.15 -2.79
N THR A 439 -25.36 -6.23 -2.13
CA THR A 439 -26.18 -5.05 -1.83
C THR A 439 -26.35 -4.97 -0.32
N VAL A 440 -26.13 -3.79 0.24
CA VAL A 440 -26.42 -3.52 1.65
C VAL A 440 -27.76 -2.80 1.72
N LEU A 441 -28.72 -3.41 2.39
CA LEU A 441 -30.06 -2.87 2.60
C LEU A 441 -30.33 -2.66 4.09
N SER A 442 -31.14 -1.68 4.46
CA SER A 442 -31.61 -1.59 5.83
C SER A 442 -32.59 -2.72 6.14
N ILE A 443 -32.68 -3.13 7.41
CA ILE A 443 -33.65 -4.16 7.83
C ILE A 443 -35.09 -3.76 7.42
N ASP A 444 -35.43 -2.48 7.51
CA ASP A 444 -36.76 -2.00 7.12
C ASP A 444 -36.98 -2.04 5.60
N GLU A 445 -35.93 -1.88 4.81
CA GLU A 445 -36.00 -2.08 3.36
C GLU A 445 -36.22 -3.56 3.02
N CYS A 446 -35.46 -4.46 3.67
CA CYS A 446 -35.64 -5.91 3.51
C CYS A 446 -37.07 -6.34 3.89
N ARG A 447 -37.64 -5.81 4.98
CA ARG A 447 -39.04 -6.05 5.36
C ARG A 447 -40.02 -5.66 4.26
N ARG A 448 -39.84 -4.47 3.68
CA ARG A 448 -40.75 -3.94 2.65
C ARG A 448 -40.61 -4.64 1.31
N GLN A 449 -39.38 -4.98 0.91
CA GLN A 449 -39.10 -5.47 -0.43
C GLN A 449 -39.05 -7.01 -0.50
N ILE A 450 -38.34 -7.64 0.45
CA ILE A 450 -37.91 -9.04 0.39
C ILE A 450 -38.74 -9.95 1.30
N TRP A 451 -39.08 -9.48 2.51
CA TRP A 451 -39.75 -10.31 3.53
C TRP A 451 -41.25 -10.06 3.66
N LYS A 452 -41.82 -9.09 2.91
CA LYS A 452 -43.27 -8.79 2.96
C LYS A 452 -44.17 -9.99 2.67
N ASP A 453 -43.66 -10.95 1.90
CA ASP A 453 -44.38 -12.15 1.45
C ASP A 453 -43.90 -13.41 2.21
N ALA A 454 -43.14 -13.25 3.30
CA ALA A 454 -42.69 -14.37 4.13
C ALA A 454 -43.87 -15.03 4.86
N ASP A 455 -43.85 -16.37 4.97
CA ASP A 455 -44.85 -17.06 5.79
C ASP A 455 -44.69 -16.66 7.28
N PRO A 456 -45.76 -16.74 8.09
CA PRO A 456 -45.71 -16.28 9.48
C PRO A 456 -44.61 -16.93 10.33
N ILE A 457 -44.33 -18.22 10.11
CA ILE A 457 -43.33 -18.96 10.88
C ILE A 457 -41.93 -18.44 10.55
N HIS A 458 -41.65 -18.21 9.26
CA HIS A 458 -40.39 -17.63 8.83
C HIS A 458 -40.24 -16.18 9.31
N ASN A 459 -41.31 -15.39 9.24
CA ASN A 459 -41.30 -14.01 9.72
C ASN A 459 -40.97 -13.93 11.22
N ASP A 460 -41.51 -14.83 12.05
CA ASP A 460 -41.19 -14.90 13.48
C ASP A 460 -39.70 -15.21 13.72
N ARG A 461 -39.09 -16.07 12.88
CA ARG A 461 -37.65 -16.38 12.95
C ARG A 461 -36.78 -15.21 12.52
N ILE A 462 -37.14 -14.53 11.42
CA ILE A 462 -36.49 -13.30 10.97
C ILE A 462 -36.49 -12.28 12.10
N GLU A 463 -37.65 -12.04 12.72
CA GLU A 463 -37.80 -11.06 13.80
C GLU A 463 -37.00 -11.45 15.05
N ALA A 464 -36.87 -12.75 15.35
CA ALA A 464 -36.00 -13.23 16.42
C ALA A 464 -34.50 -12.96 16.14
N LEU A 465 -34.04 -13.17 14.89
CA LEU A 465 -32.67 -12.84 14.49
C LEU A 465 -32.42 -11.33 14.52
N VAL A 466 -33.36 -10.52 14.02
CA VAL A 466 -33.30 -9.05 14.10
C VAL A 466 -33.25 -8.56 15.54
N ALA A 467 -34.06 -9.14 16.43
CA ALA A 467 -34.03 -8.81 17.85
C ALA A 467 -32.68 -9.14 18.49
N THR A 468 -32.05 -10.26 18.10
CA THR A 468 -30.73 -10.68 18.57
C THR A 468 -29.65 -9.68 18.14
N VAL A 469 -29.65 -9.24 16.88
CA VAL A 469 -28.68 -8.23 16.39
C VAL A 469 -28.87 -6.86 17.06
N LYS A 470 -30.12 -6.48 17.35
CA LYS A 470 -30.38 -5.24 18.12
C LYS A 470 -29.80 -5.30 19.54
N GLN A 471 -29.76 -6.48 20.15
CA GLN A 471 -29.21 -6.69 21.49
C GLN A 471 -27.68 -6.77 21.49
N ASP A 472 -27.06 -7.31 20.43
CA ASP A 472 -25.60 -7.44 20.31
C ASP A 472 -25.07 -6.79 19.02
N GLN A 473 -24.49 -5.59 19.19
CA GLN A 473 -23.91 -4.78 18.12
C GLN A 473 -22.65 -5.38 17.47
N SER A 474 -22.14 -6.53 17.96
CA SER A 474 -21.07 -7.28 17.29
C SER A 474 -21.58 -8.23 16.19
N LEU A 475 -22.89 -8.47 16.16
CA LEU A 475 -23.55 -9.36 15.22
C LEU A 475 -24.05 -8.60 13.99
N ARG A 476 -24.13 -9.31 12.87
CA ARG A 476 -24.58 -8.82 11.57
C ARG A 476 -25.51 -9.84 10.92
N LEU A 477 -26.39 -9.39 10.04
CA LEU A 477 -27.20 -10.26 9.18
C LEU A 477 -26.63 -10.30 7.77
N VAL A 478 -26.65 -11.50 7.19
CA VAL A 478 -26.31 -11.77 5.79
C VAL A 478 -27.41 -12.63 5.19
N GLU A 479 -27.98 -12.25 4.05
CA GLU A 479 -28.94 -13.06 3.30
C GLU A 479 -28.29 -13.50 1.99
N ALA A 480 -28.05 -14.80 1.84
CA ALA A 480 -27.45 -15.36 0.63
C ALA A 480 -28.50 -16.12 -0.18
N VAL A 481 -28.56 -15.84 -1.48
CA VAL A 481 -29.50 -16.48 -2.42
C VAL A 481 -28.75 -17.53 -3.21
N PHE A 482 -29.08 -18.80 -2.99
CA PHE A 482 -28.53 -19.95 -3.70
C PHE A 482 -29.53 -20.45 -4.75
N TYR A 483 -29.03 -20.67 -5.94
CA TYR A 483 -29.80 -21.21 -7.05
C TYR A 483 -29.33 -22.62 -7.36
N HIS A 484 -30.26 -23.49 -7.73
CA HIS A 484 -29.96 -24.83 -8.22
C HIS A 484 -30.68 -25.01 -9.55
N GLU A 485 -29.97 -25.51 -10.57
CA GLU A 485 -30.53 -25.69 -11.93
C GLU A 485 -31.78 -26.59 -11.95
N ASP A 486 -31.90 -27.49 -10.97
CA ASP A 486 -32.97 -28.50 -10.88
C ASP A 486 -33.89 -28.35 -9.65
N GLU A 487 -33.66 -27.38 -8.75
CA GLU A 487 -34.41 -27.24 -7.50
C GLU A 487 -34.80 -25.78 -7.19
N VAL A 488 -35.82 -25.64 -6.33
CA VAL A 488 -36.30 -24.35 -5.86
C VAL A 488 -35.19 -23.58 -5.12
N ASP A 489 -34.99 -22.33 -5.51
CA ASP A 489 -33.98 -21.43 -4.94
C ASP A 489 -33.98 -21.48 -3.41
N THR A 490 -32.81 -21.46 -2.77
CA THR A 490 -32.71 -21.45 -1.30
C THR A 490 -32.15 -20.12 -0.84
N ILE A 491 -32.89 -19.44 0.02
CA ILE A 491 -32.41 -18.25 0.71
C ILE A 491 -31.93 -18.64 2.10
N VAL A 492 -30.72 -18.19 2.44
CA VAL A 492 -30.10 -18.40 3.74
C VAL A 492 -29.93 -17.06 4.43
N LEU A 493 -30.69 -16.85 5.52
CA LEU A 493 -30.48 -15.71 6.40
C LEU A 493 -29.58 -16.14 7.57
N ALA A 494 -28.33 -15.68 7.57
CA ALA A 494 -27.33 -16.03 8.55
C ALA A 494 -27.04 -14.88 9.52
N LEU A 495 -26.90 -15.23 10.80
CA LEU A 495 -26.39 -14.39 11.87
C LEU A 495 -24.87 -14.56 11.95
N VAL A 496 -24.15 -13.50 11.63
CA VAL A 496 -22.70 -13.50 11.51
C VAL A 496 -22.08 -12.72 12.65
N LYS A 497 -21.16 -13.35 13.37
CA LYS A 497 -20.36 -12.71 14.40
C LYS A 497 -19.08 -12.18 13.78
N THR A 498 -18.80 -10.90 14.06
CA THR A 498 -17.58 -10.25 13.57
C THR A 498 -16.47 -10.35 14.61
N HIS A 499 -15.39 -11.03 14.26
CA HIS A 499 -14.20 -11.15 15.07
C HIS A 499 -13.09 -10.28 14.48
N TRP A 500 -12.51 -9.42 15.30
CA TRP A 500 -11.22 -8.82 14.99
C TRP A 500 -10.14 -9.82 15.35
N GLN A 501 -9.65 -10.58 14.37
CA GLN A 501 -8.51 -11.43 14.60
C GLN A 501 -7.25 -10.58 14.46
N ARG A 502 -6.47 -10.42 15.54
CA ARG A 502 -5.12 -9.86 15.48
C ARG A 502 -4.21 -10.87 14.78
N CYS A 503 -4.29 -10.96 13.46
CA CYS A 503 -3.32 -11.71 12.67
C CYS A 503 -2.14 -10.81 12.24
N ILE A 504 -0.96 -11.40 12.08
CA ILE A 504 0.36 -10.78 12.19
C ILE A 504 0.71 -9.80 11.04
N THR A 505 -0.10 -9.72 9.99
CA THR A 505 0.27 -8.96 8.78
C THR A 505 -0.74 -7.91 8.32
N ILE A 506 -2.05 -8.12 8.48
CA ILE A 506 -3.12 -7.15 8.17
C ILE A 506 -4.26 -7.44 9.16
N GLY A 507 -4.92 -6.39 9.69
CA GLY A 507 -6.09 -6.54 10.57
C GLY A 507 -7.29 -7.13 9.83
N GLU A 508 -7.24 -8.42 9.51
CA GLU A 508 -8.32 -9.13 8.83
C GLU A 508 -9.45 -9.39 9.82
N ARG A 509 -10.65 -8.91 9.49
CA ARG A 509 -11.88 -9.31 10.18
C ARG A 509 -12.20 -10.73 9.76
N ARG A 510 -12.48 -11.59 10.74
CA ARG A 510 -13.09 -12.89 10.49
C ARG A 510 -14.58 -12.83 10.76
N TYR A 511 -15.34 -13.41 9.86
CA TYR A 511 -16.77 -13.62 9.97
C TYR A 511 -17.00 -15.07 10.36
N GLU A 512 -17.75 -15.32 11.43
CA GLU A 512 -18.16 -16.66 11.89
C GLU A 512 -19.69 -16.73 11.90
N ILE A 513 -20.27 -17.77 11.30
CA ILE A 513 -21.73 -17.94 11.29
C ILE A 513 -22.18 -18.60 12.60
N GLY A 514 -22.95 -17.87 13.40
CA GLY A 514 -23.45 -18.37 14.69
C GLY A 514 -24.84 -19.02 14.63
N ASN A 515 -25.73 -18.49 13.80
CA ASN A 515 -27.09 -19.02 13.62
C ASN A 515 -27.56 -18.78 12.18
N SER A 516 -28.53 -19.54 11.69
CA SER A 516 -29.08 -19.37 10.34
C SER A 516 -30.51 -19.86 10.23
N ASP A 517 -31.26 -19.27 9.29
CA ASP A 517 -32.56 -19.75 8.86
C ASP A 517 -32.57 -19.96 7.34
N PHE A 518 -33.25 -21.02 6.92
CA PHE A 518 -33.30 -21.45 5.52
C PHE A 518 -34.74 -21.40 5.05
N ARG A 519 -34.97 -20.76 3.91
CA ARG A 519 -36.24 -20.84 3.20
C ARG A 519 -36.03 -21.20 1.75
N VAL A 520 -37.07 -21.77 1.18
CA VAL A 520 -37.20 -21.96 -0.25
C VAL A 520 -37.76 -20.66 -0.83
N ALA A 521 -37.06 -20.05 -1.79
CA ALA A 521 -37.51 -18.84 -2.45
C ALA A 521 -38.60 -19.20 -3.46
N LEU A 522 -39.73 -18.50 -3.37
CA LEU A 522 -40.65 -18.48 -4.49
C LEU A 522 -39.98 -17.68 -5.62
N HIS A 523 -40.02 -18.19 -6.85
CA HIS A 523 -39.42 -17.55 -8.03
C HIS A 523 -39.78 -16.06 -8.19
N LYS A 524 -40.95 -15.63 -7.66
CA LYS A 524 -41.40 -14.23 -7.61
C LYS A 524 -40.60 -13.32 -6.67
N VAL A 525 -40.04 -13.86 -5.59
CA VAL A 525 -39.19 -13.11 -4.64
C VAL A 525 -37.83 -12.85 -5.29
N VAL A 526 -37.33 -13.85 -6.00
CA VAL A 526 -36.08 -13.74 -6.75
C VAL A 526 -36.21 -12.71 -7.87
N ALA A 527 -37.24 -12.77 -8.72
CA ALA A 527 -37.44 -11.77 -9.78
C ALA A 527 -37.44 -10.31 -9.25
N LYS A 528 -38.04 -10.06 -8.08
CA LYS A 528 -38.07 -8.72 -7.45
C LYS A 528 -36.69 -8.23 -6.98
N LEU A 529 -35.77 -9.14 -6.60
CA LEU A 529 -34.41 -8.75 -6.19
C LEU A 529 -33.59 -8.19 -7.35
N TYR A 530 -33.93 -8.52 -8.59
CA TYR A 530 -33.10 -8.22 -9.77
C TYR A 530 -33.60 -7.06 -10.65
N ASN A 531 -34.67 -6.36 -10.24
CA ASN A 531 -35.51 -5.52 -11.12
C ASN A 531 -36.04 -6.32 -12.32
N ASP A 532 -37.35 -6.21 -12.59
CA ASP A 532 -38.04 -7.01 -13.61
C ASP A 532 -37.37 -6.97 -15.03
N GLU A 533 -36.57 -5.94 -15.33
CA GLU A 533 -35.85 -5.79 -16.61
C GLU A 533 -34.79 -6.88 -16.90
N TRP A 534 -34.23 -7.54 -15.87
CA TRP A 534 -33.17 -8.54 -16.08
C TRP A 534 -33.73 -9.91 -16.52
N PHE A 535 -34.91 -10.29 -16.04
CA PHE A 535 -35.52 -11.60 -16.36
C PHE A 535 -36.15 -11.63 -17.77
N ASP A 536 -36.61 -10.49 -18.27
CA ASP A 536 -37.17 -10.36 -19.63
C ASP A 536 -36.15 -10.70 -20.74
N HIS A 537 -34.85 -10.66 -20.44
CA HIS A 537 -33.79 -11.02 -21.41
C HIS A 537 -33.44 -12.51 -21.42
N ILE A 538 -33.82 -13.27 -20.39
CA ILE A 538 -33.52 -14.71 -20.27
C ILE A 538 -34.72 -15.58 -20.68
N GLY A 539 -35.95 -15.03 -20.60
CA GLY A 539 -37.20 -15.76 -20.86
C GLY A 539 -37.55 -16.08 -22.32
N SER A 540 -36.72 -15.79 -23.32
CA SER A 540 -37.04 -16.11 -24.74
C SER A 540 -36.62 -17.51 -25.20
N GLY A 541 -35.98 -18.32 -24.34
CA GLY A 541 -35.41 -19.61 -24.71
C GLY A 541 -36.16 -20.87 -24.29
N HIS A 542 -37.04 -20.81 -23.29
CA HIS A 542 -37.74 -21.99 -22.79
C HIS A 542 -39.23 -21.72 -22.65
N GLY A 543 -40.03 -22.43 -23.44
CA GLY A 543 -41.48 -22.34 -23.44
C GLY A 543 -42.05 -22.69 -22.07
N VAL A 544 -42.76 -21.73 -21.48
CA VAL A 544 -43.63 -21.96 -20.34
C VAL A 544 -44.79 -22.82 -20.83
N ILE A 545 -44.87 -24.06 -20.33
CA ILE A 545 -46.06 -24.90 -20.47
C ILE A 545 -47.08 -24.38 -19.44
N ASP A 546 -48.04 -23.59 -19.92
CA ASP A 546 -49.26 -23.27 -19.18
C ASP A 546 -50.21 -24.48 -19.25
N GLU A 547 -50.03 -25.46 -18.37
CA GLU A 547 -51.06 -26.44 -18.05
C GLU A 547 -51.14 -26.63 -16.53
N TRP A 548 -52.07 -25.91 -15.91
CA TRP A 548 -52.66 -26.31 -14.64
C TRP A 548 -53.87 -27.20 -14.98
N GLU A 549 -53.69 -28.52 -14.91
CA GLU A 549 -54.81 -29.45 -14.76
C GLU A 549 -54.87 -29.92 -13.30
N ASP A 550 -56.07 -29.80 -12.75
CA ASP A 550 -56.51 -30.27 -11.45
C ASP A 550 -56.11 -31.74 -11.21
N LEU A 551 -55.33 -32.01 -10.17
CA LEU A 551 -55.22 -33.35 -9.59
C LEU A 551 -55.90 -33.39 -8.21
N PRO A 552 -56.84 -34.32 -7.99
CA PRO A 552 -57.61 -34.39 -6.76
C PRO A 552 -56.77 -34.94 -5.61
N LEU A 553 -56.96 -34.32 -4.44
CA LEU A 553 -56.60 -34.91 -3.15
C LEU A 553 -57.55 -36.08 -2.89
N ASP A 554 -57.06 -37.31 -2.95
CA ASP A 554 -57.52 -38.42 -2.10
C ASP A 554 -56.61 -39.66 -2.18
N GLY A 555 -56.18 -40.14 -1.01
CA GLY A 555 -56.09 -41.58 -0.70
C GLY A 555 -54.72 -42.29 -0.75
N ALA A 556 -53.97 -42.23 0.35
CA ALA A 556 -53.58 -43.38 1.22
C ALA A 556 -52.38 -43.02 2.11
#